data_AF-A0A1B3N2G6-F1
#
_entry.id   AF-A0A1B3N2G6-F1
#
_cell.length_a   1.000
_cell.length_b   1.000
_cell.length_c   1.000
_cell.angle_alpha   90.00
_cell.angle_beta   90.00
_cell.angle_gamma   90.00
#
_symmetry.space_group_name_H-M   'P 1'
#
loop_
_entity.id
_entity.type
_entity.pdbx_description
1 polymer ?
#
loop_
_entity_poly.entity_id
_entity_poly.type
_entity_poly.pdbx_seq_one_letter_code
_entity_poly.pdbx_strand_id
1 'polypeptide(L)' 'MKPTMRKPVGIFAILAIITIWAVIVASFSQIIGTWHIAVQSVIYCIAGIIWIAPMRPLMIWMETGRWRA' A
#
# COMPACT_ATOMS: atom_id res chain seq x y z
N MET A 1 -31.29 -0.74 7.74
CA MET A 1 -29.83 -0.86 7.47
C MET A 1 -29.15 0.40 8.00
N LYS A 2 -28.29 0.30 9.03
CA LYS A 2 -27.56 1.48 9.55
C LYS A 2 -26.39 1.79 8.59
N PRO A 3 -26.25 3.03 8.09
CA PRO A 3 -25.13 3.37 7.22
C PRO A 3 -23.81 3.22 7.99
N THR A 4 -22.88 2.43 7.45
CA THR A 4 -21.55 2.24 8.01
C THR A 4 -20.53 2.98 7.15
N MET A 5 -20.02 4.11 7.65
CA MET A 5 -19.01 4.93 6.96
C MET A 5 -17.64 4.24 6.84
N ARG A 6 -17.44 3.09 7.51
CA ARG A 6 -16.18 2.31 7.47
C ARG A 6 -15.77 1.86 6.07
N LYS A 7 -16.75 1.53 5.21
CA LYS A 7 -16.48 1.06 3.84
C LYS A 7 -15.91 2.16 2.93
N PRO A 8 -16.57 3.33 2.77
CA PRO A 8 -15.99 4.42 1.98
C PRO A 8 -14.68 4.93 2.57
N VAL A 9 -14.57 5.08 3.90
CA VAL A 9 -13.31 5.49 4.55
C VAL A 9 -12.18 4.49 4.29
N GLY A 10 -12.45 3.19 4.35
CA GLY A 10 -11.47 2.16 4.03
C GLY A 10 -10.98 2.22 2.58
N ILE A 11 -11.87 2.45 1.63
CA ILE A 11 -11.50 2.64 0.21
C ILE A 11 -10.57 3.84 0.06
N PHE A 12 -10.91 4.99 0.65
CA PHE A 12 -10.04 6.17 0.60
C PHE A 12 -8.69 5.92 1.27
N ALA A 13 -8.64 5.17 2.38
CA ALA A 13 -7.40 4.81 3.04
C ALA A 13 -6.52 3.90 2.15
N ILE A 14 -7.11 2.91 1.45
CA ILE A 14 -6.38 2.07 0.48
C ILE A 14 -5.82 2.92 -0.65
N LEU A 15 -6.64 3.80 -1.23
CA LEU A 15 -6.20 4.70 -2.29
C LEU A 15 -5.06 5.60 -1.82
N ALA A 16 -5.17 6.19 -0.62
CA ALA A 16 -4.12 7.01 -0.04
C ALA A 16 -2.82 6.22 0.17
N ILE A 17 -2.88 4.98 0.68
CA ILE A 17 -1.71 4.12 0.86
C ILE A 17 -1.04 3.83 -0.48
N ILE A 18 -1.81 3.46 -1.50
CA ILE A 18 -1.28 3.18 -2.85
C ILE A 18 -0.65 4.44 -3.44
N THR A 19 -1.31 5.59 -3.34
CA THR A 19 -0.77 6.87 -3.82
C THR A 19 0.53 7.25 -3.12
N ILE A 20 0.56 7.19 -1.79
CA ILE A 20 1.77 7.48 -1.01
C ILE A 20 2.90 6.53 -1.40
N TRP A 21 2.60 5.23 -1.50
CA TRP A 21 3.59 4.23 -1.88
C TRP A 21 4.13 4.46 -3.30
N ALA A 22 3.26 4.75 -4.27
CA ALA A 22 3.65 5.06 -5.63
C ALA A 22 4.54 6.31 -5.71
N VAL A 23 4.20 7.37 -4.96
CA VAL A 23 4.99 8.60 -4.89
C VAL A 23 6.36 8.35 -4.29
N ILE A 24 6.45 7.57 -3.21
CA ILE A 24 7.72 7.16 -2.60
C ILE A 24 8.58 6.44 -3.63
N VAL A 25 8.05 5.37 -4.24
CA VAL A 25 8.79 4.55 -5.21
C VAL A 25 9.21 5.36 -6.44
N ALA A 26 8.33 6.20 -6.97
CA ALA A 26 8.63 7.07 -8.11
C ALA A 26 9.72 8.11 -7.79
N SER A 27 9.71 8.67 -6.57
CA SER A 27 10.72 9.63 -6.13
C SER A 27 12.12 9.02 -6.06
N PHE A 28 12.23 7.73 -5.72
CA PHE A 28 13.50 6.99 -5.72
C PHE A 28 13.89 6.44 -7.10
N SER A 29 12.98 6.47 -8.08
CA SER A 29 13.19 5.84 -9.40
C SER A 29 14.39 6.42 -10.16
N GLN A 30 14.68 7.71 -10.02
CA GLN A 30 15.84 8.33 -10.68
C GLN A 30 17.17 7.79 -10.14
N ILE A 31 17.25 7.55 -8.83
CA ILE A 31 18.45 7.02 -8.18
C ILE A 31 18.58 5.53 -8.51
N ILE A 32 17.50 4.76 -8.34
CA ILE A 32 17.50 3.31 -8.60
C ILE A 32 17.79 3.01 -10.08
N GLY A 33 17.33 3.87 -11.00
CA GLY A 33 17.58 3.73 -12.43
C GLY A 33 19.05 3.90 -12.85
N THR A 34 19.93 4.37 -11.96
CA THR A 34 21.39 4.40 -12.23
C THR A 34 22.08 3.07 -11.91
N TRP A 35 21.39 2.17 -11.22
CA TRP A 35 21.96 0.90 -10.76
C TRP A 35 21.78 -0.21 -11.81
N HIS A 36 22.55 -1.29 -11.66
CA HIS A 36 22.44 -2.45 -12.55
C HIS A 36 21.03 -3.06 -12.48
N ILE A 37 20.51 -3.50 -13.64
CA ILE A 37 19.12 -3.96 -13.78
C ILE A 37 18.72 -5.11 -12.85
N ALA A 38 19.68 -5.94 -12.45
CA ALA A 38 19.47 -7.01 -11.47
C ALA A 38 19.08 -6.45 -10.09
N VAL A 39 19.79 -5.43 -9.61
CA VAL A 39 19.53 -4.79 -8.32
C VAL A 39 18.21 -4.02 -8.38
N GLN A 40 17.99 -3.30 -9.48
CA GLN A 40 16.73 -2.61 -9.76
C GLN A 40 15.52 -3.57 -9.68
N SER A 41 15.62 -4.73 -10.34
CA SER A 41 14.56 -5.75 -10.35
C SER A 41 14.25 -6.25 -8.94
N VAL A 42 15.28 -6.56 -8.14
CA VAL A 42 15.10 -7.03 -6.75
C VAL A 42 14.42 -5.96 -5.90
N ILE A 43 14.83 -4.69 -6.01
CA ILE A 43 14.22 -3.59 -5.26
C ILE A 43 12.75 -3.43 -5.61
N TYR A 44 12.41 -3.40 -6.90
CA TYR A 44 11.02 -3.26 -7.33
C TYR A 44 10.17 -4.47 -6.96
N CYS A 45 10.71 -5.68 -6.98
CA CYS A 45 10.02 -6.88 -6.47
C CYS A 45 9.69 -6.75 -4.99
N ILE A 46 10.67 -6.35 -4.17
CA ILE A 46 10.46 -6.15 -2.73
C ILE A 46 9.45 -5.02 -2.50
N ALA A 47 9.58 -3.91 -3.21
CA ALA A 47 8.66 -2.78 -3.11
C ALA A 47 7.22 -3.17 -3.51
N GLY A 48 7.08 -4.05 -4.51
CA GLY A 48 5.80 -4.63 -4.96
C GLY A 48 5.19 -5.64 -3.98
N ILE A 49 5.93 -6.14 -3.00
CA ILE A 49 5.41 -7.05 -1.97
C ILE A 49 5.13 -6.30 -0.66
N ILE A 50 6.02 -5.41 -0.24
CA ILE A 50 5.93 -4.72 1.07
C ILE A 50 4.64 -3.90 1.19
N TRP A 51 4.17 -3.25 0.12
CA TRP A 51 2.95 -2.43 0.16
C TRP A 51 1.67 -3.21 0.49
N ILE A 52 1.69 -4.55 0.38
CA ILE A 52 0.55 -5.42 0.71
C ILE A 52 0.37 -5.56 2.23
N ALA A 53 1.46 -5.45 3.00
CA ALA A 53 1.44 -5.60 4.46
C ALA A 53 0.34 -4.80 5.18
N PRO A 54 0.10 -3.51 4.89
CA PRO A 54 -0.98 -2.74 5.51
C PRO A 54 -2.41 -3.14 5.09
N MET A 55 -2.60 -3.92 4.02
CA MET A 55 -3.94 -4.26 3.53
C MET A 55 -4.71 -5.17 4.49
N ARG A 56 -4.03 -6.15 5.10
CA ARG A 56 -4.66 -7.14 6.01
C ARG A 56 -5.36 -6.48 7.21
N PRO A 57 -4.71 -5.65 8.04
CA PRO A 57 -5.37 -5.01 9.17
C PRO A 57 -6.47 -4.03 8.74
N LEU A 58 -6.30 -3.38 7.58
CA LEU A 58 -7.25 -2.40 7.06
C LEU A 58 -8.55 -3.08 6.58
N MET A 59 -8.43 -4.23 5.93
CA MET A 59 -9.57 -5.05 5.52
C MET A 59 -10.34 -5.60 6.73
N ILE A 60 -9.64 -6.08 7.76
CA ILE A 60 -10.27 -6.53 9.03
C ILE A 60 -11.03 -5.37 9.68
N TRP A 61 -10.47 -4.16 9.68
CA TRP A 61 -11.13 -2.98 10.23
C TRP A 61 -12.37 -2.57 9.42
N MET A 62 -12.33 -2.67 8.10
CA MET A 62 -13.47 -2.35 7.24
C MET A 62 -14.68 -3.25 7.53
N GLU A 63 -14.45 -4.53 7.78
CA GLU A 63 -15.49 -5.52 8.05
C GLU A 63 -15.96 -5.49 9.50
N THR A 64 -15.04 -5.34 10.45
CA THR A 64 -15.31 -5.59 11.87
C THR A 64 -15.23 -4.37 12.78
N GLY A 65 -14.64 -3.27 12.31
CA GLY A 65 -14.34 -2.08 13.12
C GLY A 65 -13.16 -2.24 14.09
N ARG A 66 -12.48 -3.39 14.08
CA ARG A 66 -11.31 -3.69 14.92
C ARG A 66 -10.06 -3.83 14.04
N TRP A 67 -8.91 -3.43 14.55
CA TRP A 67 -7.63 -3.51 13.83
C TRP A 67 -6.96 -4.89 13.90
N ARG A 68 -7.49 -5.79 14.74
CA ARG A 68 -7.01 -7.16 14.94
C ARG A 68 -8.23 -8.09 15.03
N ALA A 69 -8.04 -9.32 14.53
CA ALA A 69 -9.05 -10.38 14.58
C ALA A 69 -9.48 -10.61 16.03
#